data_AF-A0ABC8AZR8-F1
#
_entry.id   AF-A0ABC8AZR8-F1
#
_cell.length_a   1.000
_cell.length_b   1.000
_cell.length_c   1.000
_cell.angle_alpha   90.00
_cell.angle_beta   90.00
_cell.angle_gamma   90.00
#
_symmetry.space_group_name_H-M   'P 1'
#
loop_
_entity.id
_entity.type
_entity.pdbx_description
1 polymer ?
#
loop_
_entity_poly.entity_id
_entity_poly.type
_entity_poly.pdbx_seq_one_letter_code
_entity_poly.pdbx_strand_id
1 'polypeptide(L)'
;MAPLDAVGGYELPAAEYADPRVRRVVTTAALASQMVNDLYSMAREDLSGGREFNLPTVLAAEENCSRREAVQRTAEVHDELVHRFEAEAGLLAATASPELRRFLTGLWAWMGGNRAWHADSRRYKESP
;
A
#
# COMPACT_ATOMS: atom_id res chain seq x y z
N MET A 1 -6.94 -7.35 -2.86
CA MET A 1 -5.91 -7.10 -3.90
C MET A 1 -6.62 -6.95 -5.22
N ALA A 2 -6.22 -5.98 -6.05
CA ALA A 2 -6.93 -5.69 -7.31
C ALA A 2 -6.78 -6.86 -8.30
N PRO A 3 -7.82 -7.19 -9.09
CA PRO A 3 -7.78 -8.23 -10.12
C PRO A 3 -7.03 -7.73 -11.37
N LEU A 4 -5.73 -7.44 -11.21
CA LEU A 4 -4.90 -6.73 -12.20
C LEU A 4 -4.77 -7.48 -13.52
N ASP A 5 -4.68 -8.80 -13.45
CA ASP A 5 -4.59 -9.70 -14.60
C ASP A 5 -5.92 -9.74 -15.36
N ALA A 6 -7.03 -9.96 -14.65
CA ALA A 6 -8.37 -9.95 -15.24
C ALA A 6 -8.69 -8.59 -15.91
N VAL A 7 -8.41 -7.47 -15.24
CA VAL A 7 -8.59 -6.12 -15.81
C VAL A 7 -7.63 -5.90 -17.00
N GLY A 8 -6.43 -6.48 -16.95
CA GLY A 8 -5.47 -6.45 -18.04
C GLY A 8 -5.79 -7.40 -19.20
N GLY A 9 -6.81 -8.26 -19.09
CA GLY A 9 -7.15 -9.24 -20.12
C GLY A 9 -6.08 -10.33 -20.29
N TYR A 10 -5.43 -10.76 -19.22
CA TYR A 10 -4.52 -11.91 -19.19
C TYR A 10 -4.71 -12.71 -17.90
N GLU A 11 -4.08 -13.87 -17.80
CA GLU A 11 -4.10 -14.70 -16.60
C GLU A 11 -2.68 -14.86 -16.08
N LEU A 12 -2.45 -14.51 -14.81
CA LEU A 12 -1.21 -14.89 -14.13
C LEU A 12 -1.34 -16.35 -13.66
N PRO A 13 -0.44 -17.27 -14.06
CA PRO A 13 -0.54 -18.65 -13.63
C PRO A 13 -0.60 -18.78 -12.11
N ALA A 14 -1.56 -19.57 -11.61
CA ALA A 14 -1.79 -19.72 -10.18
C ALA A 14 -0.54 -20.16 -9.40
N ALA A 15 0.31 -21.00 -10.01
CA ALA A 15 1.57 -21.43 -9.43
C ALA A 15 2.57 -20.28 -9.27
N GLU A 16 2.66 -19.35 -10.24
CA GLU A 16 3.52 -18.17 -10.12
C GLU A 16 2.96 -17.18 -9.10
N TYR A 17 1.64 -16.96 -9.09
CA TYR A 17 1.00 -16.11 -8.08
C TYR A 17 1.16 -16.65 -6.66
N ALA A 18 1.16 -17.98 -6.50
CA ALA A 18 1.34 -18.66 -5.23
C ALA A 18 2.81 -18.74 -4.76
N ASP A 19 3.80 -18.40 -5.61
CA ASP A 19 5.20 -18.36 -5.21
C ASP A 19 5.38 -17.44 -3.98
N PRO A 20 5.99 -17.91 -2.89
CA PRO A 20 6.14 -17.12 -1.66
C PRO A 20 6.80 -15.76 -1.87
N ARG A 21 7.70 -15.62 -2.84
CA ARG A 21 8.37 -14.36 -3.18
C ARG A 21 7.39 -13.39 -3.84
N VAL A 22 6.56 -13.88 -4.77
CA VAL A 22 5.49 -13.08 -5.39
C VAL A 22 4.45 -12.68 -4.35
N ARG A 23 4.05 -13.60 -3.47
CA ARG A 23 3.16 -13.30 -2.34
C ARG A 23 3.71 -12.22 -1.43
N ARG A 24 5.01 -12.25 -1.12
CA ARG A 24 5.65 -11.22 -0.28
C ARG A 24 5.63 -9.85 -0.94
N VAL A 25 5.93 -9.74 -2.23
CA VAL A 25 5.84 -8.49 -3.00
C VAL A 25 4.41 -7.96 -3.02
N VAL A 26 3.42 -8.84 -3.27
CA VAL A 26 1.99 -8.49 -3.26
C VAL A 26 1.54 -7.96 -1.90
N THR A 27 1.92 -8.64 -0.83
CA THR A 27 1.57 -8.22 0.53
C THR A 27 2.27 -6.91 0.91
N THR A 28 3.53 -6.72 0.52
CA THR A 28 4.28 -5.48 0.75
C THR A 28 3.60 -4.29 0.06
N ALA A 29 3.21 -4.45 -1.22
CA ALA A 29 2.46 -3.44 -1.96
C ALA A 29 1.12 -3.09 -1.30
N ALA A 30 0.40 -4.11 -0.81
CA ALA A 30 -0.87 -3.92 -0.12
C ALA A 30 -0.69 -3.17 1.21
N LEU A 31 0.32 -3.52 2.01
CA LEU A 31 0.63 -2.84 3.28
C LEU A 31 1.01 -1.38 3.07
N ALA A 32 1.91 -1.10 2.11
CA ALA A 32 2.26 0.28 1.77
C ALA A 32 1.02 1.08 1.32
N SER A 33 0.19 0.50 0.45
CA SER A 33 -1.04 1.17 -0.04
C SER A 33 -2.07 1.41 1.06
N GLN A 34 -2.13 0.55 2.08
CA GLN A 34 -2.98 0.74 3.25
C GLN A 34 -2.46 1.88 4.14
N MET A 35 -1.15 2.02 4.33
CA MET A 35 -0.59 3.14 5.09
C MET A 35 -0.90 4.50 4.45
N VAL A 36 -1.02 4.56 3.11
CA VAL A 36 -1.55 5.75 2.44
C VAL A 36 -2.99 6.02 2.88
N ASN A 37 -3.84 5.01 2.97
CA ASN A 37 -5.20 5.19 3.49
C ASN A 37 -5.18 5.75 4.91
N ASP A 38 -4.46 5.10 5.83
CA ASP A 38 -4.30 5.50 7.23
C ASP A 38 -3.87 6.97 7.37
N LEU A 39 -2.92 7.43 6.55
CA LEU A 39 -2.43 8.82 6.58
C LEU A 39 -3.48 9.83 6.11
N TYR A 40 -4.24 9.51 5.06
CA TYR A 40 -5.23 10.41 4.48
C TYR A 40 -6.59 10.37 5.20
N SER A 41 -6.97 9.25 5.81
CA SER A 41 -8.23 9.09 6.54
C SER A 41 -8.16 9.62 7.97
N MET A 42 -6.98 9.73 8.56
CA MET A 42 -6.74 10.07 9.97
C MET A 42 -7.62 11.21 10.52
N ALA A 43 -7.75 12.33 9.79
CA ALA A 43 -8.54 13.49 10.23
C ALA A 43 -10.04 13.19 10.40
N ARG A 44 -10.57 12.22 9.64
CA ARG A 44 -11.95 11.77 9.75
C ARG A 44 -12.12 10.72 10.82
N GLU A 45 -11.13 9.84 10.98
CA GLU A 45 -11.17 8.76 11.96
C GLU A 45 -11.13 9.27 13.41
N ASP A 46 -10.55 10.45 13.65
CA ASP A 46 -10.66 11.14 14.94
C ASP A 46 -12.11 11.43 15.35
N LEU A 47 -12.99 11.65 14.37
CA LEU A 47 -14.42 11.90 14.60
C LEU A 47 -15.19 10.59 14.90
N SER A 48 -14.55 9.43 14.73
CA SER A 48 -15.16 8.13 14.98
C SER A 48 -15.30 7.79 16.48
N GLY A 49 -14.68 8.57 17.37
CA GLY A 49 -14.70 8.32 18.81
C GLY A 49 -13.87 7.09 19.23
N GLY A 50 -12.75 6.85 18.54
CA GLY A 50 -11.81 5.76 18.87
C GLY A 50 -12.25 4.38 18.40
N ARG A 51 -13.17 4.30 17.43
CA ARG A 51 -13.64 3.02 16.86
C ARG A 51 -12.90 2.62 15.58
N GLU A 52 -12.18 3.56 14.97
CA GLU A 52 -11.34 3.34 13.80
C GLU A 52 -9.87 3.41 14.22
N PHE A 53 -9.06 2.50 13.67
CA PHE A 53 -7.63 2.40 13.98
C PHE A 53 -6.82 2.70 12.71
N ASN A 54 -5.85 3.58 12.85
CA ASN A 54 -4.81 3.85 11.86
C ASN A 54 -3.44 3.75 12.54
N LEU A 55 -2.40 3.49 11.73
CA LEU A 55 -1.04 3.33 12.25
C LEU A 55 -0.53 4.54 13.07
N PRO A 56 -0.75 5.81 12.67
CA PRO A 56 -0.36 6.95 13.50
C PRO A 56 -0.97 6.93 14.92
N THR A 57 -2.23 6.52 15.06
CA THR A 57 -2.90 6.43 16.37
C THR A 57 -2.29 5.34 17.22
N VAL A 58 -2.00 4.18 16.62
CA VAL A 58 -1.35 3.05 17.31
C VAL A 58 0.06 3.45 17.76
N LEU A 59 0.87 4.04 16.88
CA LEU A 59 2.23 4.48 17.22
C LEU A 59 2.26 5.57 18.29
N ALA A 60 1.32 6.51 18.26
CA ALA A 60 1.21 7.53 19.31
C ALA A 60 0.94 6.90 20.69
N ALA A 61 0.06 5.90 20.74
CA ALA A 61 -0.31 5.22 21.98
C ALA A 61 0.81 4.29 22.49
N GLU A 62 1.37 3.43 21.63
CA GLU A 62 2.36 2.43 22.00
C GLU A 62 3.73 3.03 22.30
N GLU A 63 4.12 4.09 21.58
CA GLU A 63 5.44 4.72 21.73
C GLU A 63 5.40 6.01 22.56
N ASN A 64 4.24 6.37 23.10
CA ASN A 64 4.01 7.58 23.91
C ASN A 64 4.61 8.85 23.25
N CYS A 65 4.32 9.04 21.97
CA CYS A 65 4.87 10.14 21.17
C CYS A 65 3.79 11.10 20.68
N SER A 66 4.21 12.26 20.18
CA SER A 66 3.26 13.21 19.61
C SER A 66 2.66 12.66 18.32
N ARG A 67 1.43 13.09 18.02
CA ARG A 67 0.75 12.75 16.77
C ARG A 67 1.58 13.08 15.52
N ARG A 68 2.28 14.21 15.54
CA ARG A 68 3.16 14.62 14.43
C ARG A 68 4.29 13.62 14.21
N GLU A 69 4.92 13.15 15.29
CA GLU A 69 5.97 12.13 15.22
C GLU A 69 5.42 10.79 14.73
N ALA A 70 4.23 10.39 15.18
CA ALA A 70 3.59 9.16 14.73
C ALA A 70 3.22 9.18 13.23
N VAL A 71 2.75 10.32 12.72
CA VAL A 71 2.51 10.52 11.28
C VAL A 71 3.81 10.41 10.49
N GLN A 72 4.86 11.09 10.95
CA GLN A 72 6.17 11.06 10.30
C GLN A 72 6.74 9.63 10.26
N ARG A 73 6.65 8.90 11.38
CA ARG A 73 7.08 7.50 11.44
C ARG A 73 6.25 6.58 10.56
N THR A 74 4.93 6.79 10.48
CA THR A 74 4.08 6.06 9.53
C THR A 74 4.53 6.28 8.08
N ALA A 75 4.89 7.51 7.71
CA ALA A 75 5.41 7.83 6.38
C ALA A 75 6.78 7.15 6.13
N GLU A 76 7.66 7.12 7.12
CA GLU A 76 8.95 6.41 7.03
C GLU A 76 8.76 4.90 6.81
N VAL A 77 7.86 4.26 7.57
CA VAL A 77 7.53 2.84 7.37
C VAL A 77 6.92 2.60 5.98
N HIS A 78 6.05 3.49 5.51
CA HIS A 78 5.53 3.44 4.15
C HIS A 78 6.66 3.46 3.12
N ASP A 79 7.60 4.41 3.24
CA ASP A 79 8.70 4.57 2.29
C ASP A 79 9.64 3.35 2.31
N GLU A 80 9.92 2.78 3.48
CA GLU A 80 10.65 1.52 3.59
C GLU A 80 9.97 0.36 2.86
N LEU A 81 8.64 0.24 2.99
CA LEU A 81 7.88 -0.79 2.29
C LEU A 81 7.85 -0.57 0.78
N VAL A 82 7.76 0.68 0.32
CA VAL A 82 7.85 1.01 -1.11
C VAL A 82 9.22 0.62 -1.67
N HIS A 83 10.31 0.99 -0.99
CA HIS A 83 11.66 0.61 -1.43
C HIS A 83 11.89 -0.90 -1.42
N ARG A 84 11.36 -1.61 -0.42
CA ARG A 84 11.37 -3.09 -0.39
C ARG A 84 10.61 -3.66 -1.59
N PHE A 85 9.42 -3.13 -1.87
CA PHE A 85 8.64 -3.53 -3.04
C PHE A 85 9.44 -3.34 -4.33
N GLU A 86 10.01 -2.16 -4.56
CA GLU A 86 10.78 -1.85 -5.77
C GLU A 86 11.95 -2.82 -5.97
N ALA A 87 12.74 -3.05 -4.91
CA ALA A 87 13.88 -3.94 -4.94
C ALA A 87 13.48 -5.39 -5.23
N GLU A 88 12.51 -5.92 -4.50
CA GLU A 88 12.11 -7.33 -4.63
C GLU A 88 11.33 -7.59 -5.93
N ALA A 89 10.44 -6.67 -6.33
CA ALA A 89 9.73 -6.77 -7.60
C ALA A 89 10.70 -6.67 -8.78
N GLY A 90 11.72 -5.81 -8.70
CA GLY A 90 12.76 -5.70 -9.72
C GLY A 90 13.54 -7.01 -9.90
N LEU A 91 13.93 -7.65 -8.78
CA LEU A 91 14.61 -8.96 -8.82
C LEU A 91 13.73 -10.05 -9.42
N LEU A 92 12.44 -10.11 -9.05
CA LEU A 92 11.50 -11.07 -9.62
C LEU A 92 11.28 -10.82 -11.11
N ALA A 93 11.13 -9.56 -11.52
CA ALA A 93 10.90 -9.20 -12.91
C ALA A 93 12.06 -9.62 -13.84
N ALA A 94 13.29 -9.72 -13.33
CA ALA A 94 14.45 -10.15 -14.12
C ALA A 94 14.30 -11.59 -14.66
N THR A 95 13.67 -12.48 -13.90
CA THR A 95 13.48 -13.90 -14.26
C THR A 95 12.01 -14.29 -14.45
N ALA A 96 11.10 -13.32 -14.42
CA ALA A 96 9.66 -13.55 -14.52
C ALA A 96 9.20 -13.97 -15.91
N SER A 97 8.12 -14.74 -15.96
CA SER A 97 7.29 -14.91 -17.16
C SER A 97 6.78 -13.55 -17.67
N PRO A 98 6.36 -13.46 -18.96
CA PRO A 98 5.72 -12.26 -19.49
C PRO A 98 4.52 -11.80 -18.65
N GLU A 99 3.69 -12.74 -18.19
CA GLU A 99 2.49 -12.51 -17.39
C GLU A 99 2.84 -11.95 -16.02
N LEU A 100 3.81 -12.54 -15.32
CA LEU A 100 4.26 -12.04 -14.02
C LEU A 100 4.92 -10.66 -14.14
N ARG A 101 5.72 -10.42 -15.17
CA ARG A 101 6.31 -9.10 -15.41
C ARG A 101 5.24 -8.03 -15.61
N ARG A 102 4.19 -8.35 -16.39
CA ARG A 102 3.04 -7.47 -16.60
C ARG A 102 2.27 -7.24 -15.31
N PHE A 103 2.09 -8.27 -14.50
CA PHE A 103 1.44 -8.19 -13.19
C PHE A 103 2.20 -7.29 -12.22
N LEU A 104 3.51 -7.47 -12.08
CA LEU A 104 4.35 -6.62 -11.22
C LEU A 104 4.31 -5.14 -11.65
N THR A 105 4.30 -4.89 -12.96
CA THR A 105 4.12 -3.53 -13.50
C THR A 105 2.75 -2.95 -13.15
N GLY A 106 1.68 -3.76 -13.29
CA GLY A 106 0.33 -3.37 -12.90
C GLY A 106 0.21 -3.08 -11.41
N LEU A 107 0.92 -3.83 -10.57
CA LEU A 107 0.92 -3.64 -9.13
C LEU A 107 1.58 -2.31 -8.74
N TRP A 108 2.71 -1.97 -9.37
CA TRP A 108 3.34 -0.66 -9.22
C TRP A 108 2.42 0.49 -9.64
N ALA A 109 1.78 0.36 -10.82
CA ALA A 109 0.83 1.36 -11.31
C ALA A 109 -0.39 1.51 -10.36
N TRP A 110 -0.87 0.41 -9.80
CA TRP A 110 -1.96 0.42 -8.83
C TRP A 110 -1.57 1.13 -7.53
N MET A 111 -0.36 0.90 -6.99
CA MET A 111 0.14 1.62 -5.81
C MET A 111 0.19 3.14 -6.07
N GLY A 112 0.74 3.55 -7.22
CA GLY A 112 0.80 4.95 -7.61
C GLY A 112 -0.58 5.57 -7.80
N GLY A 113 -1.49 4.86 -8.46
CA GLY A 113 -2.88 5.27 -8.66
C GLY A 113 -3.65 5.38 -7.34
N ASN A 114 -3.45 4.44 -6.42
CA ASN A 114 -4.03 4.48 -5.09
C ASN A 114 -3.62 5.75 -4.33
N ARG A 115 -2.32 6.09 -4.35
CA ARG A 115 -1.82 7.33 -3.74
C ARG A 115 -2.38 8.58 -4.41
N ALA A 116 -2.37 8.63 -5.74
CA ALA A 116 -2.92 9.77 -6.48
C ALA A 116 -4.41 9.98 -6.18
N TRP A 117 -5.20 8.90 -6.12
CA TRP A 117 -6.61 8.98 -5.78
C TRP A 117 -6.83 9.49 -4.35
N HIS A 118 -6.06 9.02 -3.36
CA HIS A 118 -6.16 9.53 -1.99
C HIS A 118 -5.81 11.03 -1.90
N ALA A 119 -4.77 11.46 -2.63
CA ALA A 119 -4.36 12.86 -2.69
C ALA A 119 -5.43 13.77 -3.28
N ASP A 120 -6.22 13.29 -4.24
CA ASP A 120 -7.16 14.12 -5.00
C ASP A 120 -8.64 13.96 -4.67
N SER A 121 -9.03 12.85 -4.05
CA SER A 121 -10.42 12.53 -3.77
C SER A 121 -11.04 13.47 -2.75
N ARG A 122 -12.27 13.93 -3.04
CA ARG A 122 -13.10 14.72 -2.09
C ARG A 122 -13.32 13.99 -0.77
N ARG A 123 -13.28 12.65 -0.79
CA ARG A 123 -13.42 11.81 0.41
C ARG A 123 -12.49 12.22 1.56
N TYR A 124 -11.30 12.73 1.24
CA TYR A 124 -10.25 13.09 2.20
C TYR A 124 -9.94 14.60 2.24
N LYS A 125 -10.50 15.39 1.32
CA LYS A 125 -10.31 16.85 1.26
C LYS A 125 -11.35 17.64 2.08
N GLU A 126 -12.39 16.98 2.57
CA GLU A 126 -13.43 17.61 3.40
C GLU A 126 -13.17 17.33 4.88
N SER A 127 -12.62 18.33 5.58
CA SER A 127 -12.99 18.59 6.96
C SER A 127 -14.01 19.75 6.94
N PRO A 128 -15.10 19.68 7.72
CA PRO A 128 -15.97 20.84 7.93
C PRO A 128 -15.22 22.03 8.56
#